data_AF-A0A368C3F3-F1
#
_entry.id   AF-A0A368C3F3-F1
#
_cell.length_a   1.000
_cell.length_b   1.000
_cell.length_c   1.000
_cell.angle_alpha   90.00
_cell.angle_beta   90.00
_cell.angle_gamma   90.00
#
_symmetry.space_group_name_H-M   'P 1'
#
loop_
_entity.id
_entity.type
_entity.pdbx_description
1 polymer ?
#
loop_
_entity_poly.entity_id
_entity_poly.type
_entity_poly.pdbx_seq_one_letter_code
_entity_poly.pdbx_strand_id
1 'polypeptide(L)'
;MRLPFKTKEETTDEYISVIKELCIIQHEDTWYKDKSHAVLYPDLEDAKKKVAKPHYWILNAIDEYDEADNKEPALLAMAQVVFNTNNYSEKLVAENENIEAKTELAQSLANFAINTKVIAEHMISMDVPKYARLIMDVAEAENLITEWLK
;
A
#
# COMPACT_ATOMS: atom_id res chain seq x y z
N MET A 1 -9.32 1.41 9.21
CA MET A 1 -10.04 1.90 8.02
C MET A 1 -9.38 1.25 6.83
N ARG A 2 -10.15 0.63 5.94
CA ARG A 2 -9.62 0.15 4.66
C ARG A 2 -9.67 1.32 3.68
N LEU A 3 -8.55 1.61 3.04
CA LEU A 3 -8.46 2.62 2.00
C LEU A 3 -8.92 2.02 0.67
N PRO A 4 -9.59 2.81 -0.19
CA PRO A 4 -9.96 2.32 -1.51
C PRO A 4 -8.70 2.01 -2.33
N PHE A 5 -8.73 0.93 -3.09
CA PHE A 5 -7.75 0.72 -4.16
C PHE A 5 -8.16 1.52 -5.38
N LYS A 6 -7.15 1.96 -6.15
CA LYS A 6 -7.39 2.73 -7.38
C LYS A 6 -8.22 1.91 -8.34
N THR A 7 -9.21 2.53 -8.95
CA THR A 7 -10.02 1.95 -10.03
C THR A 7 -9.55 2.43 -11.41
N LYS A 8 -10.03 1.79 -12.49
CA LYS A 8 -9.73 2.23 -13.86
C LYS A 8 -10.50 3.51 -14.26
N GLU A 9 -11.54 3.87 -13.49
CA GLU A 9 -12.45 4.97 -13.82
C GLU A 9 -11.88 6.34 -13.42
N GLU A 10 -11.04 6.38 -12.39
CA GLU A 10 -10.37 7.59 -11.91
C GLU A 10 -8.94 7.72 -12.45
N THR A 11 -8.46 8.96 -12.54
CA THR A 11 -7.05 9.26 -12.84
C THR A 11 -6.16 9.00 -11.61
N THR A 12 -4.84 8.89 -11.84
CA THR A 12 -3.87 8.73 -10.72
C THR A 12 -3.91 9.92 -9.77
N ASP A 13 -4.03 11.14 -10.29
CA ASP A 13 -4.03 12.35 -9.46
C ASP A 13 -5.32 12.47 -8.62
N GLU A 14 -6.48 12.12 -9.20
CA GLU A 14 -7.76 12.06 -8.46
C GLU A 14 -7.66 11.05 -7.31
N TYR A 15 -7.16 9.84 -7.60
CA TYR A 15 -6.97 8.81 -6.60
C TYR A 15 -6.04 9.26 -5.47
N ILE A 16 -4.88 9.84 -5.81
CA ILE A 16 -3.91 10.34 -4.83
C ILE A 16 -4.54 11.43 -3.97
N SER A 17 -5.29 12.36 -4.56
CA SER A 17 -5.98 13.41 -3.80
C SER A 17 -6.95 12.82 -2.78
N VAL A 18 -7.76 11.83 -3.17
CA VAL A 18 -8.71 11.16 -2.26
C VAL A 18 -7.98 10.43 -1.14
N ILE A 19 -6.93 9.66 -1.45
CA ILE A 19 -6.16 8.93 -0.44
C ILE A 19 -5.46 9.89 0.52
N LYS A 20 -4.91 11.00 0.02
CA LYS A 20 -4.28 12.05 0.83
C LYS A 20 -5.28 12.64 1.82
N GLU A 21 -6.48 13.00 1.36
CA GLU A 21 -7.54 13.53 2.22
C GLU A 21 -7.96 12.52 3.30
N LEU A 22 -8.20 11.26 2.92
CA LEU A 22 -8.55 10.20 3.88
C LEU A 22 -7.45 9.98 4.94
N CYS A 23 -6.18 10.03 4.54
CA CYS A 23 -5.06 9.89 5.46
C CYS A 23 -4.93 11.10 6.40
N ILE A 24 -5.18 12.32 5.92
CA ILE A 24 -5.21 13.55 6.73
C ILE A 24 -6.33 13.48 7.76
N ILE A 25 -7.55 13.13 7.34
CA ILE A 25 -8.70 12.97 8.27
C ILE A 25 -8.36 11.94 9.36
N GLN A 26 -7.78 10.80 8.98
CA GLN A 26 -7.38 9.77 9.93
C GLN A 26 -6.28 10.24 10.89
N HIS A 27 -5.35 11.07 10.39
CA HIS A 27 -4.31 11.71 11.19
C HIS A 27 -4.91 12.69 12.21
N GLU A 28 -5.84 13.55 11.80
CA GLU A 28 -6.51 14.51 12.68
C GLU A 28 -7.34 13.80 13.75
N ASP A 29 -8.18 12.83 13.38
CA ASP A 29 -8.97 12.00 14.30
C ASP A 29 -8.09 11.30 15.33
N THR A 30 -6.96 10.78 14.86
CA THR A 30 -5.91 10.19 15.69
C THR A 30 -5.36 11.22 16.67
N TRP A 31 -4.99 12.40 16.19
CA TRP A 31 -4.36 13.43 16.99
C TRP A 31 -5.29 13.95 18.09
N TYR A 32 -6.58 14.12 17.78
CA TYR A 32 -7.60 14.47 18.78
C TYR A 32 -7.77 13.38 19.85
N LYS A 33 -7.76 12.10 19.46
CA LYS A 33 -7.78 10.97 20.40
C LYS A 33 -6.48 10.91 21.22
N ASP A 34 -5.32 11.00 20.60
CA ASP A 34 -4.04 10.90 21.30
C ASP A 34 -3.86 12.06 22.31
N LYS A 35 -4.41 13.26 22.04
CA LYS A 35 -4.51 14.34 23.04
C LYS A 35 -5.44 14.02 24.21
N SER A 36 -6.56 13.35 23.99
CA SER A 36 -7.43 12.90 25.09
C SER A 36 -6.82 11.73 25.87
N HIS A 37 -6.02 10.89 25.20
CA HIS A 37 -5.26 9.78 25.77
C HIS A 37 -3.88 10.18 26.34
N ALA A 38 -3.40 11.41 26.15
CA ALA A 38 -2.13 11.92 26.70
C ALA A 38 -2.10 11.96 28.24
N VAL A 39 -3.23 11.67 28.90
CA VAL A 39 -3.32 11.40 30.35
C VAL A 39 -2.80 10.00 30.71
N LEU A 40 -2.73 9.05 29.77
CA LEU A 40 -2.37 7.64 30.00
C LEU A 40 -0.91 7.27 29.69
N TYR A 41 -0.19 8.07 28.89
CA TYR A 41 1.21 7.78 28.50
C TYR A 41 2.10 9.01 28.70
N PRO A 42 2.88 9.09 29.80
CA PRO A 42 3.66 10.27 30.15
C PRO A 42 4.92 10.50 29.27
N ASP A 43 5.37 9.48 28.52
CA ASP A 43 6.59 9.57 27.71
C ASP A 43 6.27 9.64 26.20
N LEU A 44 6.32 10.86 25.69
CA LEU A 44 6.08 11.22 24.29
C LEU A 44 7.07 10.57 23.31
N GLU A 45 8.29 10.23 23.75
CA GLU A 45 9.32 9.63 22.88
C GLU A 45 9.09 8.13 22.66
N ASP A 46 8.51 7.41 23.63
CA ASP A 46 8.20 5.98 23.51
C ASP A 46 6.96 5.75 22.62
N ALA A 47 6.00 6.69 22.63
CA ALA A 47 4.83 6.68 21.75
C ALA A 47 5.20 6.95 20.28
N LYS A 48 6.12 7.91 20.03
CA LYS A 48 6.62 8.23 18.68
C LYS A 48 7.42 7.09 18.05
N LYS A 49 8.20 6.34 18.85
CA LYS A 49 9.04 5.23 18.38
C LYS A 49 8.30 3.93 18.10
N LYS A 50 7.11 3.73 18.69
CA LYS A 50 6.35 2.45 18.58
C LYS A 50 5.15 2.52 17.63
N VAL A 51 4.74 3.70 17.15
CA VAL A 51 3.42 3.90 16.52
C VAL A 51 3.47 4.88 15.34
N ALA A 52 4.35 4.69 14.35
CA ALA A 52 4.13 5.33 13.06
C ALA A 52 2.86 4.68 12.45
N LYS A 53 1.71 5.37 12.56
CA LYS A 53 0.43 4.83 12.11
C LYS A 53 0.43 4.72 10.58
N PRO A 54 -0.24 3.73 9.99
CA PRO A 54 -0.15 3.45 8.55
C PRO A 54 -0.46 4.65 7.62
N HIS A 55 -1.33 5.58 8.03
CA HIS A 55 -1.61 6.80 7.27
C HIS A 55 -0.39 7.71 7.05
N TYR A 56 0.57 7.73 7.97
CA TYR A 56 1.80 8.52 7.78
C TYR A 56 2.71 7.93 6.71
N TRP A 57 2.80 6.61 6.62
CA TRP A 57 3.60 5.96 5.59
C TRP A 57 3.06 6.26 4.20
N ILE A 58 1.74 6.33 4.07
CA ILE A 58 1.09 6.67 2.80
C ILE A 58 1.31 8.14 2.45
N LEU A 59 1.19 9.06 3.41
CA LEU A 59 1.49 10.48 3.18
C LEU A 59 2.94 10.69 2.75
N ASN A 60 3.90 10.04 3.41
CA ASN A 60 5.30 10.09 3.01
C ASN A 60 5.51 9.52 1.60
N ALA A 61 4.87 8.40 1.26
CA ALA A 61 4.97 7.81 -0.07
C ALA A 61 4.35 8.70 -1.17
N ILE A 62 3.31 9.46 -0.83
CA ILE A 62 2.73 10.47 -1.75
C ILE A 62 3.72 11.63 -1.93
N ASP A 63 4.33 12.12 -0.86
CA ASP A 63 5.32 13.20 -0.95
C ASP A 63 6.55 12.74 -1.77
N GLU A 64 7.02 11.51 -1.55
CA GLU A 64 8.07 10.89 -2.38
C GLU A 64 7.66 10.77 -3.85
N TYR A 65 6.40 10.39 -4.12
CA TYR A 65 5.87 10.37 -5.48
C TYR A 65 5.85 11.78 -6.10
N ASP A 66 5.43 12.81 -5.37
CA ASP A 66 5.37 14.19 -5.85
C ASP A 66 6.77 14.74 -6.17
N GLU A 67 7.77 14.41 -5.36
CA GLU A 67 9.17 14.84 -5.51
C GLU A 67 9.97 14.02 -6.53
N ALA A 68 9.56 12.79 -6.86
CA ALA A 68 10.32 11.90 -7.74
C ALA A 68 10.43 12.41 -9.18
N ASP A 69 11.65 12.37 -9.74
CA ASP A 69 11.90 12.59 -11.17
C ASP A 69 11.29 11.49 -12.04
N ASN A 70 11.38 10.24 -11.58
CA ASN A 70 10.72 9.09 -12.20
C ASN A 70 9.55 8.63 -11.32
N LYS A 71 8.33 8.84 -11.81
CA LYS A 71 7.09 8.57 -11.08
C LYS A 71 6.78 7.08 -10.92
N GLU A 72 7.20 6.22 -11.86
CA GLU A 72 6.76 4.81 -11.88
C GLU A 72 7.22 4.01 -10.65
N PRO A 73 8.50 4.03 -10.23
CA PRO A 73 8.93 3.33 -9.01
C PRO A 73 8.28 3.88 -7.73
N ALA A 74 8.09 5.20 -7.65
CA ALA A 74 7.45 5.84 -6.51
C ALA A 74 5.97 5.48 -6.42
N LEU A 75 5.27 5.40 -7.56
CA LEU A 75 3.87 4.99 -7.63
C LEU A 75 3.69 3.53 -7.20
N LEU A 76 4.60 2.66 -7.61
CA LEU A 76 4.63 1.26 -7.23
C LEU A 76 4.88 1.08 -5.72
N ALA A 77 5.82 1.83 -5.16
CA ALA A 77 6.06 1.87 -3.71
C ALA A 77 4.83 2.38 -2.94
N MET A 78 4.20 3.46 -3.39
CA MET A 78 2.98 4.01 -2.79
C MET A 78 1.84 2.98 -2.81
N ALA A 79 1.59 2.35 -3.95
CA ALA A 79 0.57 1.30 -4.09
C ALA A 79 0.84 0.12 -3.14
N GLN A 80 2.11 -0.28 -2.98
CA GLN A 80 2.50 -1.32 -2.02
C GLN A 80 2.22 -0.92 -0.57
N VAL A 81 2.48 0.34 -0.19
CA VAL A 81 2.21 0.84 1.17
C VAL A 81 0.70 0.86 1.46
N VAL A 82 -0.13 1.28 0.50
CA VAL A 82 -1.59 1.23 0.62
C VAL A 82 -2.07 -0.22 0.79
N PHE A 83 -1.55 -1.14 -0.04
CA PHE A 83 -1.87 -2.56 0.06
C PHE A 83 -1.49 -3.15 1.42
N ASN A 84 -0.27 -2.89 1.89
CA ASN A 84 0.21 -3.34 3.19
C ASN A 84 -0.66 -2.79 4.32
N THR A 85 -1.06 -1.52 4.24
CA THR A 85 -1.91 -0.86 5.22
C THR A 85 -3.29 -1.52 5.31
N ASN A 86 -3.90 -1.85 4.17
CA ASN A 86 -5.19 -2.51 4.10
C ASN A 86 -5.15 -3.93 4.68
N ASN A 87 -4.05 -4.65 4.46
CA ASN A 87 -3.88 -6.03 4.91
C ASN A 87 -3.20 -6.16 6.29
N TYR A 88 -2.79 -5.04 6.90
CA TYR A 88 -2.06 -5.02 8.18
C TYR A 88 -2.85 -5.68 9.31
N SER A 89 -4.16 -5.44 9.38
CA SER A 89 -5.03 -5.98 10.43
C SER A 89 -5.34 -7.47 10.30
N GLU A 90 -5.18 -8.03 9.10
CA GLU A 90 -5.54 -9.42 8.81
C GLU A 90 -4.55 -10.42 9.42
N LYS A 91 -3.39 -9.95 9.94
CA LYS A 91 -2.32 -10.78 10.52
C LYS A 91 -1.98 -11.97 9.63
N LEU A 92 -2.03 -11.77 8.31
CA LEU A 92 -1.75 -12.81 7.33
C LEU A 92 -0.34 -13.34 7.57
N VAL A 93 -0.26 -14.62 7.88
CA VAL A 93 0.99 -15.35 8.10
C VAL A 93 1.38 -16.11 6.84
N ALA A 94 2.68 -16.28 6.65
CA ALA A 94 3.27 -16.88 5.46
C ALA A 94 2.84 -18.33 5.16
N GLU A 95 2.17 -19.00 6.10
CA GLU A 95 1.73 -20.40 5.96
C GLU A 95 0.41 -20.53 5.19
N ASN A 96 -0.34 -19.43 5.02
CA ASN A 96 -1.59 -19.40 4.27
C ASN A 96 -1.38 -18.55 3.03
N GLU A 97 -1.06 -19.20 1.90
CA GLU A 97 -1.08 -18.54 0.60
C GLU A 97 -2.43 -17.83 0.40
N ASN A 98 -2.42 -16.53 0.09
CA ASN A 98 -3.63 -15.76 -0.10
C ASN A 98 -3.74 -15.31 -1.56
N ILE A 99 -4.43 -16.13 -2.37
CA ILE A 99 -4.65 -15.87 -3.80
C ILE A 99 -5.44 -14.57 -3.99
N GLU A 100 -6.41 -14.29 -3.13
CA GLU A 100 -7.21 -13.06 -3.21
C GLU A 100 -6.32 -11.82 -3.04
N ALA A 101 -5.42 -11.83 -2.06
CA ALA A 101 -4.47 -10.74 -1.83
C ALA A 101 -3.47 -10.57 -3.01
N LYS A 102 -3.06 -11.67 -3.65
CA LYS A 102 -2.22 -11.64 -4.87
C LYS A 102 -2.95 -10.96 -6.03
N THR A 103 -4.17 -11.40 -6.31
CA THR A 103 -5.00 -10.84 -7.38
C THR A 103 -5.33 -9.38 -7.11
N GLU A 104 -5.65 -9.01 -5.86
CA GLU A 104 -5.94 -7.63 -5.48
C GLU A 104 -4.72 -6.71 -5.68
N LEU A 105 -3.52 -7.15 -5.28
CA LEU A 105 -2.30 -6.39 -5.52
C LEU A 105 -2.03 -6.20 -7.01
N ALA A 106 -2.12 -7.28 -7.80
CA ALA A 106 -1.94 -7.22 -9.25
C ALA A 106 -2.94 -6.26 -9.91
N GLN A 107 -4.21 -6.34 -9.53
CA GLN A 107 -5.27 -5.48 -10.06
C GLN A 107 -5.06 -4.01 -9.68
N SER A 108 -4.68 -3.75 -8.43
CA SER A 108 -4.36 -2.40 -7.94
C SER A 108 -3.23 -1.77 -8.76
N LEU A 109 -2.13 -2.49 -8.95
CA LEU A 109 -0.97 -2.03 -9.73
C LEU A 109 -1.33 -1.81 -11.22
N ALA A 110 -2.12 -2.71 -11.81
CA ALA A 110 -2.59 -2.57 -13.18
C ALA A 110 -3.50 -1.34 -13.37
N ASN A 111 -4.28 -0.96 -12.36
CA ASN A 111 -5.14 0.23 -12.42
C ASN A 111 -4.36 1.55 -12.38
N PHE A 112 -3.08 1.51 -11.99
CA PHE A 112 -2.12 2.61 -12.17
C PHE A 112 -1.46 2.63 -13.56
N ALA A 113 -1.90 1.77 -14.48
CA ALA A 113 -1.31 1.58 -15.81
C ALA A 113 0.16 1.13 -15.79
N ILE A 114 0.60 0.47 -14.70
CA ILE A 114 1.93 -0.16 -14.61
C ILE A 114 1.96 -1.37 -15.55
N ASN A 115 3.05 -1.51 -16.30
CA ASN A 115 3.22 -2.61 -17.25
C ASN A 115 3.23 -3.97 -16.53
N THR A 116 2.55 -4.97 -17.10
CA THR A 116 2.43 -6.31 -16.51
C THR A 116 3.77 -6.97 -16.18
N LYS A 117 4.81 -6.75 -17.00
CA LYS A 117 6.15 -7.25 -16.71
C LYS A 117 6.74 -6.61 -15.45
N VAL A 118 6.57 -5.31 -15.27
CA VAL A 118 7.02 -4.58 -14.06
C VAL A 118 6.23 -5.05 -12.84
N ILE A 119 4.93 -5.30 -12.98
CA ILE A 119 4.11 -5.91 -11.92
C ILE A 119 4.65 -7.30 -11.56
N ALA A 120 4.97 -8.14 -12.55
CA ALA A 120 5.52 -9.48 -12.32
C ALA A 120 6.86 -9.43 -11.58
N GLU A 121 7.79 -8.58 -12.03
CA GLU A 121 9.09 -8.35 -11.38
C GLU A 121 8.91 -7.88 -9.92
N HIS A 122 7.96 -6.99 -9.66
CA HIS A 122 7.64 -6.54 -8.31
C HIS A 122 7.02 -7.64 -7.45
N MET A 123 6.06 -8.40 -7.98
CA MET A 123 5.34 -9.44 -7.23
C MET A 123 6.20 -10.64 -6.83
N ILE A 124 7.35 -10.86 -7.47
CA ILE A 124 8.33 -11.85 -7.04
C ILE A 124 9.39 -11.28 -6.08
N SER A 125 9.45 -9.95 -5.94
CA SER A 125 10.50 -9.25 -5.19
C SER A 125 10.36 -9.42 -3.67
N MET A 126 11.40 -8.99 -2.95
CA MET A 126 11.40 -8.98 -1.49
C MET A 126 10.48 -7.90 -0.89
N ASP A 127 10.06 -6.92 -1.68
CA ASP A 127 9.23 -5.79 -1.23
C ASP A 127 7.77 -6.19 -1.01
N VAL A 128 7.33 -7.24 -1.71
CA VAL A 128 5.99 -7.81 -1.53
C VAL A 128 5.97 -8.76 -0.32
N PRO A 129 4.99 -8.62 0.61
CA PRO A 129 4.84 -9.53 1.74
C PRO A 129 4.73 -10.98 1.30
N LYS A 130 5.32 -11.90 2.08
CA LYS A 130 5.42 -13.32 1.70
C LYS A 130 4.07 -13.98 1.38
N TYR A 131 2.96 -13.56 2.00
CA TYR A 131 1.62 -14.10 1.73
C TYR A 131 1.04 -13.69 0.36
N ALA A 132 1.50 -12.56 -0.19
CA ALA A 132 1.07 -12.00 -1.48
C ALA A 132 2.16 -12.11 -2.57
N ARG A 133 3.32 -12.68 -2.24
CA ARG A 133 4.46 -12.83 -3.15
C ARG A 133 4.27 -14.05 -4.06
N LEU A 134 4.72 -13.93 -5.30
CA LEU A 134 4.81 -15.02 -6.26
C LEU A 134 6.16 -15.74 -6.09
N ILE A 135 6.12 -17.08 -6.01
CA ILE A 135 7.30 -17.93 -5.87
C ILE A 135 7.48 -18.69 -7.19
N MET A 136 7.86 -17.97 -8.23
CA MET A 136 8.04 -18.44 -9.60
C MET A 136 8.96 -17.47 -10.37
N ASP A 137 9.31 -17.80 -11.61
CA ASP A 137 10.09 -16.87 -12.44
C ASP A 137 9.23 -15.72 -13.01
N VAL A 138 9.89 -14.69 -13.57
CA VAL A 138 9.20 -13.50 -14.10
C VAL A 138 8.26 -13.85 -15.25
N ALA A 139 8.61 -14.81 -16.12
CA ALA A 139 7.80 -15.16 -17.28
C ALA A 139 6.54 -15.95 -16.87
N GLU A 140 6.67 -16.87 -15.90
CA GLU A 140 5.56 -17.57 -15.28
C GLU A 140 4.64 -16.59 -14.54
N ALA A 141 5.21 -15.65 -13.78
CA ALA A 141 4.46 -14.61 -13.08
C ALA A 141 3.71 -13.68 -14.05
N GLU A 142 4.35 -13.24 -15.13
CA GLU A 142 3.73 -12.36 -16.13
C GLU A 142 2.53 -13.04 -16.81
N ASN A 143 2.67 -14.33 -17.17
CA ASN A 143 1.57 -15.12 -17.73
C ASN A 143 0.40 -15.25 -16.74
N LEU A 144 0.70 -15.60 -15.48
CA LEU A 144 -0.30 -15.75 -14.43
C LEU A 144 -1.05 -14.43 -14.16
N ILE A 145 -0.33 -13.32 -14.03
CA ILE A 145 -0.93 -12.00 -13.82
C ILE A 145 -1.77 -11.60 -15.04
N THR A 146 -1.32 -11.90 -16.25
CA THR A 146 -2.10 -11.65 -17.46
C THR A 146 -3.43 -12.42 -17.43
N GLU A 147 -3.48 -13.63 -16.87
CA GLU A 147 -4.73 -14.36 -16.68
C GLU A 147 -5.65 -13.72 -15.65
N TRP A 148 -5.10 -13.16 -14.57
CA TRP A 148 -5.88 -12.46 -13.55
C TRP A 148 -6.48 -11.14 -14.02
N LEU A 149 -5.79 -10.45 -14.94
CA LEU A 149 -6.19 -9.11 -15.41
C LEU A 149 -7.12 -9.12 -16.64
N LYS A 150 -7.49 -10.30 -17.14
CA LYS A 150 -8.48 -10.48 -18.22
C LYS A 150 -9.89 -10.11 -17.77
#